data_AF-A0A842MT43-F1
#
_entry.id   AF-A0A842MT43-F1
#
_cell.length_a   1.000
_cell.length_b   1.000
_cell.length_c   1.000
_cell.angle_alpha   90.00
_cell.angle_beta   90.00
_cell.angle_gamma   90.00
#
_symmetry.space_group_name_H-M   'P 1'
#
loop_
_entity.id
_entity.type
_entity.pdbx_description
1 polymer ?
#
loop_
_entity_poly.entity_id
_entity_poly.type
_entity_poly.pdbx_seq_one_letter_code
_entity_poly.pdbx_strand_id
1 'polypeptide(L)' 'MDKVSQIIEGALERRRKLLLEHEAETICREYGISTVRFKLAETEEEAVKAAEEIGCPVALKIVSPDIPHKTEV' A
#
# COMPACT_ATOMS: atom_id res chain seq x y z
N MET A 1 -6.35 -0.06 20.47
CA MET A 1 -6.94 0.53 19.26
C MET A 1 -6.97 -0.53 18.18
N ASP A 2 -8.00 -0.55 17.34
CA ASP A 2 -8.01 -1.40 16.16
C ASP A 2 -6.99 -0.90 15.12
N LYS A 3 -6.62 -1.78 14.20
CA LYS A 3 -5.60 -1.53 13.18
C LYS A 3 -5.97 -0.39 12.23
N VAL A 4 -7.26 -0.21 11.95
CA VAL A 4 -7.76 0.87 11.11
C VAL A 4 -7.49 2.23 11.77
N SER A 5 -7.81 2.35 13.06
CA SER A 5 -7.58 3.57 13.84
C SER A 5 -6.09 3.95 13.83
N GLN A 6 -5.21 2.97 14.03
CA GLN A 6 -3.75 3.19 14.01
C GLN A 6 -3.25 3.75 12.67
N ILE A 7 -3.78 3.24 11.55
CA ILE A 7 -3.42 3.74 10.22
C ILE A 7 -3.89 5.19 10.03
N ILE A 8 -5.13 5.49 10.38
CA ILE A 8 -5.71 6.84 10.23
C ILE A 8 -4.97 7.85 11.11
N GLU A 9 -4.75 7.52 12.38
CA GLU A 9 -4.00 8.36 13.31
C GLU A 9 -2.58 8.61 12.82
N GLY A 10 -1.88 7.57 12.35
CA GLY A 10 -0.52 7.72 11.80
C GLY A 10 -0.44 8.62 10.56
N ALA A 11 -1.49 8.67 9.74
CA ALA A 11 -1.59 9.61 8.62
C ALA A 11 -1.84 11.05 9.11
N LEU A 12 -2.73 11.22 10.08
CA LEU A 12 -3.07 12.52 10.67
C LEU A 12 -1.88 13.14 11.43
N GLU A 13 -1.14 12.35 12.21
CA GLU A 13 0.08 12.79 12.92
C GLU A 13 1.13 13.32 11.95
N ARG A 14 1.25 12.67 10.78
CA ARG A 14 2.14 13.10 9.68
C ARG A 14 1.54 14.24 8.84
N ARG A 15 0.41 14.81 9.26
CA ARG A 15 -0.34 15.89 8.57
C ARG A 15 -0.70 15.55 7.12
N ARG A 16 -0.82 14.25 6.79
CA ARG A 16 -1.27 13.81 5.48
C ARG A 16 -2.80 13.89 5.42
N LYS A 17 -3.31 14.37 4.28
CA LYS A 17 -4.75 14.35 3.97
C LYS A 17 -5.17 13.12 3.17
N LEU A 18 -4.20 12.29 2.80
CA LEU A 18 -4.36 11.11 1.97
C LEU A 18 -3.63 9.93 2.62
N LEU A 19 -4.24 8.75 2.50
CA LEU A 19 -3.60 7.48 2.79
C LEU A 19 -2.72 7.07 1.61
N LEU A 20 -1.62 6.39 1.92
CA LEU A 20 -0.84 5.67 0.92
C LEU A 20 -1.64 4.44 0.46
N GLU A 21 -1.32 3.91 -0.73
CA GLU A 21 -2.09 2.83 -1.34
C GLU A 21 -2.18 1.59 -0.42
N HIS A 22 -1.05 1.14 0.14
CA HIS A 22 -1.01 0.00 1.05
C HIS A 22 -1.83 0.21 2.35
N GLU A 23 -1.93 1.45 2.83
CA GLU A 23 -2.74 1.82 4.00
C GLU A 23 -4.23 1.70 3.68
N ALA A 24 -4.65 2.28 2.56
CA ALA A 24 -6.03 2.24 2.09
C ALA A 24 -6.48 0.79 1.80
N GLU A 25 -5.66 0.00 1.10
CA GLU A 25 -5.97 -1.40 0.81
C GLU A 25 -6.04 -2.27 2.06
N THR A 26 -5.22 -1.96 3.09
CA THR A 26 -5.29 -2.62 4.39
C THR A 26 -6.62 -2.33 5.07
N ILE A 27 -7.06 -1.06 5.12
CA ILE A 27 -8.35 -0.69 5.68
C ILE A 27 -9.50 -1.41 4.96
N CYS A 28 -9.50 -1.41 3.62
CA CYS A 28 -10.51 -2.13 2.83
C CYS A 28 -10.63 -3.60 3.26
N ARG A 29 -9.50 -4.31 3.42
CA ARG A 29 -9.50 -5.71 3.86
C ARG A 29 -10.04 -5.90 5.28
N GLU A 30 -9.70 -5.03 6.21
CA GLU A 30 -10.22 -5.09 7.60
C GLU A 30 -11.76 -4.93 7.64
N TYR A 31 -12.33 -4.22 6.66
CA TYR A 31 -13.78 -4.10 6.47
C TYR A 31 -14.41 -5.16 5.56
N GLY A 32 -13.65 -6.19 5.16
CA GLY A 32 -14.15 -7.28 4.32
C GLY A 32 -14.28 -6.94 2.83
N ILE A 33 -13.74 -5.81 2.39
CA ILE A 33 -13.67 -5.43 0.97
C ILE A 33 -12.43 -6.11 0.37
N SER A 34 -12.65 -6.96 -0.63
CA SER A 34 -11.57 -7.67 -1.32
C SER A 34 -10.72 -6.70 -2.13
N THR A 35 -9.40 -6.83 -2.02
CA THR A 35 -8.41 -6.06 -2.79
C THR A 35 -7.40 -7.00 -3.45
N VAL A 36 -6.66 -6.50 -4.43
CA VAL A 36 -5.59 -7.28 -5.08
C VAL A 36 -4.52 -7.67 -4.06
N ARG A 37 -3.82 -8.79 -4.28
CA ARG A 37 -2.65 -9.14 -3.46
C ARG A 37 -1.54 -8.12 -3.75
N PHE A 38 -0.91 -7.62 -2.70
CA PHE A 38 0.20 -6.67 -2.82
C PHE A 38 1.21 -6.92 -1.70
N LYS A 39 2.43 -6.42 -1.89
CA LYS A 39 3.47 -6.37 -0.88
C LYS A 39 4.22 -5.04 -1.02
N LEU A 40 4.49 -4.37 0.09
CA LEU A 40 5.38 -3.21 0.10
C LEU A 40 6.82 -3.72 0.05
N ALA A 41 7.63 -3.11 -0.81
CA ALA A 41 9.04 -3.41 -0.95
C ALA A 41 9.84 -2.11 -0.85
N GLU A 42 10.90 -2.13 -0.05
CA GLU A 42 11.80 -0.99 0.14
C GLU A 42 13.09 -1.14 -0.68
N THR A 43 13.38 -2.37 -1.15
CA THR A 43 14.53 -2.68 -1.99
C THR A 43 14.14 -3.46 -3.24
N GLU A 44 15.06 -3.53 -4.21
CA GLU A 44 14.90 -4.33 -5.42
C GLU A 44 14.72 -5.82 -5.09
N GLU A 45 15.53 -6.35 -4.16
CA GLU A 45 15.47 -7.76 -3.76
C GLU A 45 14.12 -8.12 -3.12
N GLU A 46 13.58 -7.22 -2.29
CA GLU A 46 12.24 -7.38 -1.72
C GLU A 46 11.15 -7.36 -2.79
N ALA A 47 11.29 -6.49 -3.80
CA ALA A 47 10.35 -6.40 -4.91
C ALA A 47 10.36 -7.66 -5.79
N VAL A 48 11.54 -8.21 -6.08
CA VAL A 48 11.68 -9.49 -6.81
C VAL A 48 11.03 -10.62 -6.02
N LYS A 49 11.34 -10.75 -4.73
CA LYS A 49 10.73 -11.77 -3.87
C LYS A 49 9.22 -11.62 -3.78
N ALA A 50 8.71 -10.39 -3.70
CA ALA A 50 7.28 -10.11 -3.73
C ALA A 50 6.64 -10.58 -5.04
N ALA A 51 7.28 -10.34 -6.18
CA ALA A 51 6.77 -10.76 -7.49
C ALA A 51 6.71 -12.30 -7.60
N GLU A 52 7.73 -13.01 -7.10
CA GLU A 52 7.75 -14.47 -7.06
C GLU A 52 6.63 -15.05 -6.18
N GLU A 53 6.39 -14.45 -4.99
CA GLU A 53 5.32 -14.87 -4.08
C GLU A 53 3.92 -14.59 -4.64
N ILE A 54 3.73 -13.45 -5.33
CA ILE A 54 2.43 -13.05 -5.89
C ILE A 54 2.11 -13.83 -7.18
N GLY A 55 3.15 -14.10 -7.98
CA GLY A 55 3.08 -14.69 -9.32
C GLY A 55 3.03 -13.64 -10.44
N CYS A 56 3.90 -13.78 -11.44
CA CYS A 56 3.97 -12.88 -12.60
C CYS A 56 2.82 -13.10 -13.61
N PRO A 57 2.43 -12.06 -14.38
CA PRO A 57 2.96 -10.69 -14.36
C PRO A 57 2.44 -9.87 -13.16
N VAL A 58 3.26 -8.93 -12.68
CA VAL A 58 2.91 -7.99 -11.59
C VAL A 58 3.00 -6.54 -12.04
N ALA A 59 2.29 -5.66 -11.33
CA ALA A 59 2.44 -4.22 -11.45
C ALA A 59 3.34 -3.69 -10.33
N LEU A 60 4.21 -2.72 -10.64
CA LEU A 60 5.04 -2.03 -9.64
C LEU A 60 4.64 -0.55 -9.60
N LYS A 61 4.29 -0.07 -8.40
CA LYS A 61 3.89 1.32 -8.16
C LYS A 61 4.79 1.94 -7.10
N ILE A 62 5.18 3.20 -7.33
CA ILE A 62 5.87 3.99 -6.30
C ILE A 62 4.89 4.28 -5.17
N VAL A 63 5.35 4.16 -3.93
CA VAL A 63 4.59 4.57 -2.74
C VAL A 63 5.26 5.82 -2.20
N SER A 64 4.68 6.99 -2.47
CA SER A 64 5.19 8.27 -1.98
C SER A 64 4.03 9.20 -1.60
N PRO A 65 4.12 9.91 -0.46
CA PRO A 65 3.16 10.97 -0.13
C PRO A 65 3.07 12.08 -1.20
N ASP A 66 4.15 12.30 -1.96
CA ASP A 66 4.23 13.34 -2.99
C ASP A 66 3.63 12.88 -4.34
N ILE A 67 3.53 11.57 -4.54
CA ILE A 67 2.97 10.95 -5.75
C ILE A 67 1.83 10.03 -5.31
N PRO A 68 0.64 10.59 -4.99
CA PRO A 68 -0.45 9.81 -4.42
C PRO A 68 -0.94 8.72 -5.38
N HIS A 69 -0.93 9.00 -6.70
CA HIS A 69 -1.24 8.05 -7.75
C HIS A 69 -0.21 8.16 -8.87
N LYS A 70 0.43 7.04 -9.23
CA LYS A 70 1.28 6.97 -10.43
C LYS A 70 0.39 6.82 -11.67
N THR A 71 0.42 7.79 -12.57
CA THR A 71 -0.41 7.84 -13.80
C THR A 71 0.33 7.34 -15.04
N GLU A 72 1.57 6.89 -14.92
CA GLU A 72 2.33 6.34 -16.04
C GLU A 72 1.90 4.88 -16.32
N VAL A 73 1.60 4.61 -17.59
CA VAL A 73 1.23 3.31 -18.17
C VAL A 73 2.43 2.57 -18.73
#